data_AF-A0A1R3K1R7-F1
#
_entry.id   AF-A0A1R3K1R7-F1
#
_cell.length_a   1.000
_cell.length_b   1.000
_cell.length_c   1.000
_cell.angle_alpha   90.00
_cell.angle_beta   90.00
_cell.angle_gamma   90.00
#
_symmetry.space_group_name_H-M   'P 1'
#
loop_
_entity.id
_entity.type
_entity.pdbx_description
1 polymer ?
#
loop_
_entity_poly.entity_id
_entity_poly.type
_entity_poly.pdbx_seq_one_letter_code
_entity_poly.pdbx_strand_id
1 'polypeptide(L)'
;MAYYSVCQEPNPAYNVWIKFSWNDYLVDIVGEKNKRILKLDSIKKGAAVWKDAEVLVFNTWNEGLQSGIKKSWDVIQEGKTTHKNLDQLKVYEKALNTWAKWVNSTTLHTNKTNIFVQGPSPDHTK
;
A
#
# COMPACT_ATOMS: atom_id res chain seq x y z
N MET A 1 3.76 -7.45 2.14
CA MET A 1 3.96 -8.27 0.93
C MET A 1 2.69 -9.08 0.76
N ALA A 2 1.83 -8.68 -0.19
CA ALA A 2 0.68 -9.50 -0.57
C ALA A 2 1.16 -10.82 -1.20
N TYR A 3 0.27 -11.76 -1.50
CA TYR A 3 0.63 -12.97 -2.25
C TYR A 3 -0.09 -12.97 -3.60
N TYR A 4 0.63 -13.38 -4.65
CA TYR A 4 0.16 -13.42 -6.04
C TYR A 4 0.44 -14.78 -6.67
N SER A 5 -0.28 -15.07 -7.74
CA SER A 5 0.29 -15.81 -8.86
C SER A 5 -0.09 -15.12 -10.17
N VAL A 6 0.88 -15.05 -11.08
CA VAL A 6 0.83 -14.81 -12.53
C VAL A 6 -0.32 -13.95 -13.09
N CYS A 7 0.06 -12.87 -13.79
CA CYS A 7 -0.79 -12.23 -14.80
C CYS A 7 -1.00 -13.19 -15.99
N GLN A 8 -1.98 -14.09 -15.89
CA GLN A 8 -2.59 -14.68 -17.08
C GLN A 8 -3.53 -13.64 -17.71
N GLU A 9 -3.75 -13.77 -19.02
CA GLU A 9 -4.80 -13.05 -19.74
C GLU A 9 -6.17 -13.27 -19.06
N PRO A 10 -7.13 -12.34 -19.18
CA PRO A 10 -8.45 -12.48 -18.55
C PRO A 10 -9.04 -13.84 -18.92
N ASN A 11 -9.31 -14.69 -17.92
CA ASN A 11 -9.59 -16.11 -18.18
C ASN A 11 -10.78 -16.21 -19.15
N PRO A 12 -10.60 -16.78 -20.36
CA PRO A 12 -11.57 -16.61 -21.45
C PRO A 12 -12.93 -17.30 -21.18
N ALA A 13 -13.00 -18.19 -20.18
CA ALA A 13 -14.26 -18.78 -19.73
C ALA A 13 -15.02 -17.91 -18.70
N TYR A 14 -14.37 -16.92 -18.07
CA TYR A 14 -14.91 -16.21 -16.90
C TYR A 14 -14.72 -14.68 -16.90
N ASN A 15 -13.93 -14.11 -17.81
CA ASN A 15 -13.61 -12.66 -17.87
C ASN A 15 -13.00 -12.07 -16.57
N VAL A 16 -12.36 -12.90 -15.74
CA VAL A 16 -11.71 -12.49 -14.49
C VAL A 16 -10.24 -12.15 -14.74
N TRP A 17 -9.78 -11.01 -14.20
CA TRP A 17 -8.38 -10.56 -14.27
C TRP A 17 -7.82 -10.31 -12.87
N ILE A 18 -6.76 -11.04 -12.51
CA ILE A 18 -6.05 -10.87 -11.24
C ILE A 18 -4.94 -9.84 -11.44
N LYS A 19 -4.95 -8.77 -10.64
CA LYS A 19 -3.95 -7.69 -10.64
C LYS A 19 -3.30 -7.57 -9.27
N PHE A 20 -2.04 -7.14 -9.26
CA PHE A 20 -1.21 -7.11 -8.07
C PHE A 20 -0.27 -5.89 -8.16
N SER A 21 0.02 -5.25 -7.03
CA SER A 21 0.58 -3.90 -6.92
C SER A 21 1.43 -3.78 -5.66
N TRP A 22 2.76 -3.78 -5.81
CA TRP A 22 3.69 -3.55 -4.69
C TRP A 22 3.50 -2.15 -4.09
N ASN A 23 3.17 -2.08 -2.81
CA ASN A 23 3.32 -0.88 -1.99
C ASN A 23 3.51 -1.25 -0.51
N ASP A 24 4.69 -0.99 0.04
CA ASP A 24 5.09 -1.42 1.38
C ASP A 24 4.29 -0.72 2.51
N TYR A 25 3.82 0.51 2.26
CA TYR A 25 3.14 1.38 3.24
C TYR A 25 1.76 1.85 2.76
N LEU A 26 1.26 1.31 1.63
CA LEU A 26 0.01 1.70 0.97
C LEU A 26 -0.12 3.18 0.56
N VAL A 27 0.95 3.98 0.64
CA VAL A 27 1.00 5.41 0.27
C VAL A 27 2.04 5.68 -0.82
N ASP A 28 1.98 6.85 -1.46
CA ASP A 28 2.79 7.16 -2.64
C ASP A 28 4.29 7.33 -2.31
N ILE A 29 5.14 6.50 -2.91
CA ILE A 29 6.58 6.79 -3.07
C ILE A 29 6.80 7.50 -4.41
N VAL A 30 7.47 8.65 -4.40
CA VAL A 30 7.80 9.45 -5.60
C VAL A 30 9.29 9.75 -5.71
N GLY A 31 9.81 9.84 -6.93
CA GLY A 31 11.18 10.31 -7.18
C GLY A 31 11.22 11.81 -7.42
N GLU A 32 12.05 12.54 -6.68
CA GLU A 32 12.33 13.96 -6.90
C GLU A 32 13.80 14.25 -6.57
N LYS A 33 14.53 14.97 -7.45
CA LYS A 33 15.91 15.45 -7.22
C LYS A 33 16.84 14.34 -6.67
N ASN A 34 16.83 13.19 -7.34
CA ASN A 34 17.58 11.97 -7.00
C ASN A 34 17.30 11.39 -5.61
N LYS A 35 16.09 11.62 -5.06
CA LYS A 35 15.60 11.02 -3.80
C LYS A 35 14.24 10.39 -3.99
N ARG A 36 14.02 9.28 -3.30
CA ARG A 36 12.73 8.60 -3.13
C ARG A 36 12.05 9.20 -1.90
N ILE A 37 10.85 9.77 -2.07
CA ILE A 37 10.08 10.44 -1.02
C ILE A 37 8.85 9.60 -0.71
N LEU A 38 8.72 9.13 0.53
CA LEU A 38 7.48 8.53 1.05
C LEU A 38 6.52 9.65 1.46
N LYS A 39 5.40 9.81 0.74
CA LYS A 39 4.39 10.84 1.02
C LYS A 39 3.25 10.27 1.85
N LEU A 40 3.28 10.52 3.16
CA LEU A 40 2.32 9.96 4.14
C LEU A 40 0.88 10.42 3.91
N ASP A 41 0.68 11.48 3.12
CA ASP A 41 -0.57 12.16 2.81
C ASP A 41 -1.06 11.95 1.37
N SER A 42 -0.44 11.04 0.60
CA SER A 42 -0.82 10.76 -0.79
C SER A 42 -0.92 9.27 -1.08
N ILE A 43 -1.89 8.90 -1.90
CA ILE A 43 -2.22 7.52 -2.28
C ILE A 43 -2.64 7.42 -3.76
N LYS A 44 -2.30 8.45 -4.55
CA LYS A 44 -2.84 8.69 -5.89
C LYS A 44 -2.44 7.59 -6.87
N LYS A 45 -1.23 7.01 -6.74
CA LYS A 45 -0.79 5.90 -7.59
C LYS A 45 -1.56 4.61 -7.25
N GLY A 46 -1.71 4.31 -5.96
CA GLY A 46 -2.49 3.17 -5.49
C GLY A 46 -3.95 3.28 -5.92
N ALA A 47 -4.60 4.39 -5.56
CA ALA A 47 -5.99 4.68 -5.92
C ALA A 47 -6.26 4.57 -7.43
N ALA A 48 -5.36 5.06 -8.28
CA ALA A 48 -5.50 4.94 -9.74
C ALA A 48 -5.47 3.50 -10.27
N VAL A 49 -4.82 2.58 -9.56
CA VAL A 49 -4.77 1.14 -9.88
C VAL A 49 -5.96 0.38 -9.26
N TRP A 50 -6.40 0.79 -8.06
CA TRP A 50 -7.38 0.05 -7.26
C TRP A 50 -8.85 0.47 -7.50
N LYS A 51 -9.10 1.69 -8.00
CA LYS A 51 -10.45 2.30 -8.12
C LYS A 51 -11.48 1.50 -8.93
N ASP A 52 -11.04 0.66 -9.87
CA ASP A 52 -11.90 -0.08 -10.80
C ASP A 52 -12.05 -1.56 -10.41
N ALA A 53 -11.57 -1.96 -9.23
CA ALA A 53 -11.62 -3.35 -8.76
C ALA A 53 -12.92 -3.65 -7.99
N GLU A 54 -13.53 -4.81 -8.26
CA GLU A 54 -14.70 -5.32 -7.53
C GLU A 54 -14.31 -6.00 -6.21
N VAL A 55 -13.06 -6.47 -6.12
CA VAL A 55 -12.46 -7.05 -4.90
C VAL A 55 -11.06 -6.49 -4.72
N LEU A 56 -10.76 -5.99 -3.52
CA LEU A 56 -9.42 -5.59 -3.09
C LEU A 56 -9.02 -6.38 -1.85
N VAL A 57 -7.85 -7.02 -1.89
CA VAL A 57 -7.23 -7.68 -0.74
C VAL A 57 -5.95 -6.93 -0.40
N PHE A 58 -5.98 -6.15 0.68
CA PHE A 58 -4.81 -5.47 1.21
C PHE A 58 -4.10 -6.37 2.23
N ASN A 59 -2.77 -6.29 2.27
CA ASN A 59 -2.02 -6.70 3.45
C ASN A 59 -0.87 -5.72 3.70
N THR A 60 -0.43 -5.69 4.95
CA THR A 60 0.76 -4.96 5.39
C THR A 60 1.57 -5.92 6.26
N TRP A 61 2.81 -6.17 5.82
CA TRP A 61 3.68 -7.18 6.43
C TRP A 61 4.70 -6.50 7.33
N ASN A 62 5.06 -7.17 8.44
CA ASN A 62 5.69 -6.51 9.58
C ASN A 62 7.21 -6.26 9.44
N GLU A 63 7.80 -6.59 8.28
CA GLU A 63 9.20 -6.27 7.91
C GLU A 63 9.59 -4.81 8.16
N GLY A 64 8.63 -3.88 8.08
CA GLY A 64 8.87 -2.49 8.44
C GLY A 64 9.38 -2.28 9.87
N LEU A 65 9.06 -3.15 10.82
CA LEU A 65 9.52 -3.04 12.22
C LEU A 65 10.83 -3.79 12.49
N GLN A 66 11.39 -4.53 11.52
CA GLN A 66 12.67 -5.19 11.65
C GLN A 66 13.83 -4.23 11.30
N SER A 67 14.59 -3.83 12.32
CA SER A 67 15.79 -3.02 12.18
C SER A 67 16.83 -3.70 11.27
N GLY A 68 17.06 -3.12 10.09
CA GLY A 68 18.08 -3.57 9.14
C GLY A 68 17.61 -3.61 7.68
N ILE A 69 16.30 -3.69 7.44
CA ILE A 69 15.76 -3.78 6.07
C ILE A 69 15.88 -2.43 5.34
N LYS A 70 16.36 -2.48 4.09
CA LYS A 70 16.66 -1.32 3.26
C LYS A 70 15.37 -0.62 2.80
N LYS A 71 15.06 0.52 3.43
CA LYS A 71 13.86 1.33 3.15
C LYS A 71 13.71 1.67 1.66
N SER A 72 12.48 1.58 1.16
CA SER A 72 12.09 1.90 -0.23
C SER A 72 12.05 3.41 -0.51
N TRP A 73 12.28 4.25 0.50
CA TRP A 73 12.42 5.70 0.42
C TRP A 73 13.71 6.20 1.10
N ASP A 74 14.09 7.45 0.82
CA ASP A 74 15.27 8.14 1.35
C ASP A 74 14.91 9.31 2.29
N VAL A 75 13.71 9.88 2.13
CA VAL A 75 13.12 10.90 3.02
C VAL A 75 11.60 10.70 3.12
N ILE A 76 10.99 11.26 4.17
CA ILE A 76 9.54 11.15 4.44
C ILE A 76 8.93 12.55 4.36
N GLN A 77 7.74 12.68 3.77
CA GLN A 77 7.03 13.95 3.63
C GLN A 77 5.59 13.84 4.15
N GLU A 78 5.13 14.89 4.83
CA GLU A 78 3.75 15.10 5.25
C GLU A 78 3.38 16.57 4.96
N GLY A 79 2.49 16.81 3.99
CA GLY A 79 2.16 18.14 3.50
C GLY A 79 3.39 18.88 2.96
N LYS A 80 3.78 19.96 3.65
CA LYS A 80 4.98 20.76 3.34
C LYS A 80 6.22 20.35 4.16
N THR A 81 6.05 19.50 5.18
CA THR A 81 7.12 19.12 6.10
C THR A 81 7.89 17.92 5.56
N THR A 82 9.22 17.98 5.57
CA THR A 82 10.09 16.87 5.17
C THR A 82 10.96 16.42 6.33
N HIS A 83 10.95 15.12 6.62
CA HIS A 83 11.70 14.48 7.69
C HIS A 83 12.78 13.57 7.10
N LYS A 84 14.01 13.65 7.61
CA LYS A 84 15.07 12.66 7.29
C LYS A 84 14.77 11.32 7.94
N ASN A 85 14.36 11.34 9.20
CA ASN A 85 13.92 10.18 9.98
C ASN A 85 12.66 10.55 10.76
N LEU A 86 11.81 9.54 10.97
CA LEU A 86 10.73 9.51 11.96
C LEU A 86 10.77 8.12 12.60
N ASP A 87 10.14 8.00 13.77
CA ASP A 87 9.82 6.70 14.36
C ASP A 87 8.98 5.86 13.37
N GLN A 88 9.27 4.57 13.28
CA GLN A 88 8.73 3.72 12.22
C GLN A 88 7.30 3.26 12.49
N LEU A 89 6.89 3.17 13.76
CA LEU A 89 5.48 2.97 14.13
C LEU A 89 4.65 4.20 13.75
N LYS A 90 5.13 5.42 14.04
CA LYS A 90 4.45 6.67 13.63
C LYS A 90 4.37 6.85 12.11
N VAL A 91 5.37 6.40 11.36
CA VAL A 91 5.33 6.36 9.88
C VAL A 91 4.24 5.42 9.39
N TYR A 92 4.19 4.20 9.94
CA TYR A 92 3.22 3.17 9.60
C TYR A 92 1.78 3.58 9.97
N GLU A 93 1.58 4.11 11.18
CA GLU A 93 0.32 4.66 11.68
C GLU A 93 -0.22 5.76 10.77
N LYS A 94 0.62 6.75 10.40
CA LYS A 94 0.22 7.84 9.49
C LYS A 94 -0.17 7.32 8.10
N ALA A 95 0.62 6.39 7.55
CA ALA A 95 0.36 5.82 6.24
C ALA A 95 -0.95 5.00 6.21
N LEU A 96 -1.18 4.15 7.21
CA LEU A 96 -2.44 3.41 7.39
C LEU A 96 -3.63 4.35 7.57
N ASN A 97 -3.50 5.44 8.34
CA ASN A 97 -4.56 6.43 8.50
C ASN A 97 -4.94 7.12 7.16
N THR A 98 -3.97 7.35 6.27
CA THR A 98 -4.23 7.88 4.92
C THR A 98 -4.91 6.84 4.02
N TRP A 99 -4.48 5.58 4.05
CA TRP A 99 -5.14 4.49 3.35
C TRP A 99 -6.58 4.25 3.84
N ALA A 100 -6.82 4.24 5.16
CA ALA A 100 -8.15 4.05 5.74
C ALA A 100 -9.14 5.18 5.36
N LYS A 101 -8.65 6.43 5.29
CA LYS A 101 -9.44 7.56 4.76
C LYS A 101 -9.82 7.36 3.30
N TRP A 102 -8.88 6.88 2.47
CA TRP A 102 -9.15 6.56 1.07
C TRP A 102 -10.17 5.42 0.91
N VAL A 103 -10.02 4.34 1.70
CA VAL A 103 -10.98 3.22 1.76
C VAL A 103 -12.38 3.74 2.06
N ASN A 104 -12.55 4.53 3.13
CA ASN A 104 -13.85 5.11 3.48
C ASN A 104 -14.41 6.01 2.36
N SER A 105 -13.58 6.83 1.72
CA SER A 105 -14.00 7.65 0.56
C SER A 105 -14.31 6.84 -0.71
N THR A 106 -13.97 5.55 -0.74
CA THR A 106 -14.26 4.66 -1.88
C THR A 106 -15.50 3.82 -1.61
N THR A 107 -15.62 3.22 -0.42
CA THR A 107 -16.77 2.37 -0.05
C THR A 107 -18.07 3.17 0.02
N LEU A 108 -18.05 4.35 0.65
CA LEU A 108 -19.21 5.25 0.76
C LEU A 108 -19.73 5.78 -0.60
N HIS A 109 -18.92 5.70 -1.67
CA HIS A 109 -19.23 6.30 -2.96
C HIS A 109 -19.47 5.29 -4.10
N THR A 110 -19.12 4.01 -3.94
CA THR A 110 -19.15 3.04 -5.05
C THR A 110 -20.16 1.91 -4.89
N ASN A 111 -20.42 1.39 -3.68
CA ASN A 111 -21.21 0.18 -3.42
C ASN A 111 -20.82 -1.07 -4.25
N LYS A 112 -19.64 -1.09 -4.87
CA LYS A 112 -19.20 -2.12 -5.84
C LYS A 112 -17.94 -2.88 -5.44
N THR A 113 -17.13 -2.31 -4.54
CA THR A 113 -15.82 -2.87 -4.18
C THR A 113 -15.87 -3.51 -2.81
N ASN A 114 -15.69 -4.82 -2.74
CA ASN A 114 -15.46 -5.56 -1.50
C ASN A 114 -13.99 -5.41 -1.08
N ILE A 115 -13.74 -5.04 0.17
CA ILE A 115 -12.39 -4.76 0.68
C ILE A 115 -12.07 -5.69 1.85
N PHE A 116 -10.97 -6.43 1.72
CA PHE A 116 -10.45 -7.34 2.72
C PHE A 116 -9.07 -6.88 3.19
N VAL A 117 -8.75 -7.17 4.46
CA VAL A 117 -7.45 -6.90 5.07
C VAL A 117 -6.92 -8.20 5.66
N GLN A 118 -5.82 -8.71 5.11
CA GLN A 118 -5.09 -9.82 5.72
C GLN A 118 -4.18 -9.25 6.83
N GLY A 119 -4.31 -9.78 8.04
CA GLY A 119 -3.42 -9.47 9.16
C GLY A 119 -2.00 -10.01 8.97
N PRO A 120 -1.09 -9.76 9.93
CA PRO A 120 0.23 -10.37 9.91
C PRO A 120 0.11 -11.91 9.91
N SER A 121 0.79 -12.57 8.98
CA SER A 121 0.96 -14.03 9.04
C SER A 121 2.00 -14.38 10.10
N PRO A 122 1.96 -15.57 10.71
CA PRO A 122 2.96 -15.98 11.70
C PRO A 122 4.36 -16.09 11.07
N ASP A 123 5.37 -15.80 11.87
CA ASP A 123 6.73 -16.25 11.59
C ASP A 123 6.89 -17.73 12.02
N HIS A 124 7.76 -18.46 11.32
CA HIS A 124 8.02 -19.88 11.54
C HIS A 124 9.50 -20.18 11.84
N THR A 125 10.29 -19.14 12.09
CA THR A 125 11.61 -19.26 12.72
C THR A 125 11.52 -19.84 14.14
N LYS A 126 12.64 -20.41 14.61
CA LYS A 126 12.82 -21.00 15.95
C LYS A 126 13.82 -20.19 16.76
#